data_AF-A0A970M4M4-F1
#
_entry.id   AF-A0A970M4M4-F1
#
_cell.length_a   1.000
_cell.length_b   1.000
_cell.length_c   1.000
_cell.angle_alpha   90.00
_cell.angle_beta   90.00
_cell.angle_gamma   90.00
#
_symmetry.space_group_name_H-M   'P 1'
#
loop_
_entity.id
_entity.type
_entity.pdbx_description
1 polymer ?
#
loop_
_entity_poly.entity_id
_entity_poly.type
_entity_poly.pdbx_seq_one_letter_code
_entity_poly.pdbx_strand_id
1 'polypeptide(L)'
;MVAMPPPSEVIPNGWRRFPCSISVLPYLQDHHVAGKTIFPAAEILQHLGGTVANVQPEFCVTVMGQAAFGRFLEIGPDDDEIRVFHDVKVIENSRISARLVTVAPSGRSAIRREKIHAIVDFPGSSEHDTAFPYDLSASLEGICFRVSAEKIYRDLIPFGPAFHSLQGDVFLTEGGGLGRVLAAPHPAPLTPLGSIFPFDGAMHVACAWSQRFHGIVAFPIGFNERRVMNPTVQGETYYCRILPVKVTRENFIFDMVIADERGNLRESIRGLTMKDVFVGRGKPPSWIRRDRGDSLPTLRANCHALAVMEDGAFFDFAELALTPVESERFAKMGRRRQRGYLMGRLALKMLARELAGGERLTPAQDIHTMMPDGIRPCCPHPSGQTPVSCSLSHDRRFAVAAVSDEPIGVDVEVLSERVLKARHLFMNDQESRLTDASSLGVMPAALRVWSIKESVTKAINIPIGDCWQRTDVLEIGEHVSHLKVDGRDYIAFHDTVDDHLFTLAKRAP
;
A
#
# COMPACT_ATOMS: atom_id res chain seq x y z
N MET A 1 3.32 28.09 25.50
CA MET A 1 4.60 28.37 24.82
C MET A 1 5.64 28.65 25.88
N VAL A 2 6.63 27.76 26.04
CA VAL A 2 7.81 28.02 26.87
C VAL A 2 8.75 28.90 26.03
N ALA A 3 9.19 30.04 26.58
CA ALA A 3 10.13 30.92 25.89
C ALA A 3 11.44 30.16 25.63
N MET A 4 11.82 30.01 24.37
CA MET A 4 13.11 29.42 23.99
C MET A 4 14.26 30.30 24.52
N PRO A 5 15.32 29.70 25.09
CA PRO A 5 16.50 30.47 25.45
C PRO A 5 17.09 31.18 24.21
N PRO A 6 17.68 32.37 24.37
CA PRO A 6 18.35 33.07 23.27
C PRO A 6 19.45 32.17 22.66
N PRO A 7 19.80 32.36 21.38
CA PRO A 7 20.82 31.54 20.72
C PRO A 7 22.12 31.59 21.53
N SER A 8 22.67 30.42 21.85
CA SER A 8 23.87 30.34 22.70
C SER A 8 25.11 30.85 21.97
N GLU A 9 25.17 30.70 20.64
CA GLU A 9 26.31 31.07 19.78
C GLU A 9 25.89 31.10 18.29
N VAL A 10 26.54 31.95 17.48
CA VAL A 10 26.57 31.81 16.01
C VAL A 10 27.75 30.93 15.65
N ILE A 11 27.49 29.82 14.97
CA ILE A 11 28.47 28.79 14.63
C ILE A 11 28.92 28.97 13.18
N PRO A 12 30.15 28.56 12.79
CA PRO A 12 30.63 28.68 11.41
C PRO A 12 29.59 28.28 10.36
N ASN A 13 29.61 28.97 9.22
CA ASN A 13 28.72 28.76 8.07
C ASN A 13 27.27 29.23 8.23
N GLY A 14 26.99 30.14 9.19
CA GLY A 14 25.69 30.82 9.31
C GLY A 14 24.63 30.05 10.08
N TRP A 15 25.02 29.02 10.84
CA TRP A 15 24.13 28.31 11.76
C TRP A 15 23.96 29.08 13.07
N ARG A 16 22.73 29.21 13.54
CA ARG A 16 22.39 29.70 14.88
C ARG A 16 22.07 28.51 15.76
N ARG A 17 22.78 28.37 16.90
CA ARG A 17 22.59 27.26 17.82
C ARG A 17 21.69 27.65 18.98
N PHE A 18 20.71 26.79 19.25
CA PHE A 18 19.79 26.90 20.37
C PHE A 18 19.98 25.70 21.29
N PRO A 19 20.37 25.91 22.57
CA PRO A 19 20.41 24.82 23.54
C PRO A 19 18.98 24.40 23.87
N CYS A 20 18.74 23.08 23.86
CA CYS A 20 17.43 22.52 24.14
C CYS A 20 17.58 21.35 25.11
N SER A 21 16.56 21.21 25.97
CA SER A 21 16.38 20.07 26.85
C SER A 21 15.09 19.38 26.44
N ILE A 22 15.15 18.06 26.30
CA ILE A 22 14.01 17.22 25.97
C ILE A 22 13.73 16.34 27.18
N SER A 23 12.55 16.46 27.78
CA SER A 23 12.12 15.60 28.88
C SER A 23 11.89 14.17 28.39
N VAL A 24 12.46 13.19 29.09
CA VAL A 24 12.25 11.76 28.79
C VAL A 24 10.97 11.30 29.48
N LEU A 25 9.87 11.32 28.73
CA LEU A 25 8.58 10.84 29.21
C LEU A 25 8.48 9.31 29.14
N PRO A 26 7.69 8.65 30.01
CA PRO A 26 7.66 7.19 30.11
C PRO A 26 7.39 6.46 28.78
N TYR A 27 6.54 7.02 27.91
CA TYR A 27 6.23 6.39 26.63
C TYR A 27 7.45 6.28 25.70
N LEU A 28 8.44 7.18 25.80
CA LEU A 28 9.64 7.15 24.97
C LEU A 28 10.50 5.91 25.25
N GLN A 29 10.37 5.33 26.45
CA GLN A 29 11.06 4.10 26.81
C GLN A 29 10.60 2.90 25.99
N ASP A 30 9.42 2.96 25.36
CA ASP A 30 8.90 1.86 24.54
C ASP A 30 9.48 1.85 23.11
N HIS A 31 10.20 2.88 22.66
CA HIS A 31 10.74 2.92 21.30
C HIS A 31 12.14 2.27 21.25
N HIS A 32 12.19 0.98 20.89
CA HIS A 32 13.41 0.17 20.98
C HIS A 32 14.00 -0.26 19.64
N VAL A 33 15.30 -0.06 19.46
CA VAL A 33 16.04 -0.63 18.32
C VAL A 33 17.23 -1.42 18.82
N ALA A 34 17.29 -2.70 18.46
CA ALA A 34 18.39 -3.61 18.83
C ALA A 34 18.70 -3.63 20.34
N GLY A 35 17.65 -3.62 21.18
CA GLY A 35 17.77 -3.67 22.65
C GLY A 35 18.11 -2.33 23.30
N LYS A 36 18.14 -1.23 22.55
CA LYS A 36 18.36 0.13 23.08
C LYS A 36 17.12 0.97 22.91
N THR A 37 16.82 1.82 23.89
CA THR A 37 15.82 2.88 23.75
C THR A 37 16.38 3.98 22.84
N ILE A 38 15.67 4.25 21.74
CA ILE A 38 16.06 5.24 20.74
C ILE A 38 15.00 6.33 20.69
N PHE A 39 15.41 7.59 20.67
CA PHE A 39 14.50 8.71 20.47
C PHE A 39 13.88 8.66 19.05
N PRO A 40 12.54 8.64 18.92
CA PRO A 40 11.87 8.41 17.64
C PRO A 40 12.16 9.50 16.60
N ALA A 41 12.27 9.11 15.33
CA ALA A 41 12.45 10.06 14.23
C ALA A 41 11.28 11.07 14.14
N ALA A 42 10.06 10.62 14.42
CA ALA A 42 8.87 11.47 14.43
C ALA A 42 8.93 12.58 15.51
N GLU A 43 9.48 12.26 16.70
CA GLU A 43 9.71 13.24 17.77
C GLU A 43 10.74 14.29 17.36
N ILE A 44 11.83 13.87 16.71
CA ILE A 44 12.86 14.81 16.25
C ILE A 44 12.25 15.87 15.32
N LEU A 45 11.38 15.47 14.39
CA LEU A 45 10.68 16.40 13.49
C LEU A 45 9.77 17.36 14.25
N GLN A 46 9.07 16.88 15.29
CA GLN A 46 8.22 17.71 16.15
C GLN A 46 9.01 18.81 16.85
N HIS A 47 10.16 18.44 17.43
CA HIS A 47 11.05 19.38 18.12
C HIS A 47 11.71 20.40 17.19
N LEU A 48 12.19 19.96 16.01
CA LEU A 48 12.78 20.84 15.02
C LEU A 48 11.74 21.79 14.41
N GLY A 49 10.55 21.30 14.07
CA GLY A 49 9.43 22.11 13.60
C GLY A 49 8.99 23.14 14.63
N GLY A 50 8.85 22.74 15.91
CA GLY A 50 8.53 23.66 17.00
C GLY A 50 9.58 24.76 17.19
N THR A 51 10.87 24.41 17.00
CA THR A 51 11.96 25.39 17.07
C THR A 51 11.90 26.39 15.92
N VAL A 52 11.70 25.92 14.69
CA VAL A 52 11.58 26.79 13.51
C VAL A 52 10.38 27.72 13.66
N ALA A 53 9.21 27.19 14.05
CA ALA A 53 8.00 28.00 14.26
C ALA A 53 8.20 29.10 15.32
N ASN A 54 9.01 28.86 16.35
CA ASN A 54 9.32 29.85 17.38
C ASN A 54 10.34 30.90 16.92
N VAL A 55 11.32 30.51 16.10
CA VAL A 55 12.45 31.39 15.73
C VAL A 55 12.16 32.18 14.44
N GLN A 56 11.45 31.58 13.49
CA GLN A 56 11.07 32.18 12.20
C GLN A 56 9.63 31.73 11.84
N PRO A 57 8.59 32.40 12.39
CA PRO A 57 7.18 32.01 12.23
C PRO A 57 6.67 32.04 10.78
N GLU A 58 7.37 32.71 9.88
CA GLU A 58 7.02 32.81 8.46
C GLU A 58 7.22 31.51 7.67
N PHE A 59 7.97 30.54 8.20
CA PHE A 59 8.20 29.26 7.52
C PHE A 59 7.10 28.23 7.79
N CYS A 60 6.73 27.48 6.77
CA CYS A 60 5.68 26.47 6.81
C CYS A 60 6.20 25.17 7.43
N VAL A 61 6.07 25.02 8.75
CA VAL A 61 6.60 23.84 9.48
C VAL A 61 5.83 22.54 9.22
N THR A 62 4.62 22.63 8.66
CA THR A 62 3.82 21.47 8.25
C THR A 62 4.28 20.88 6.91
N VAL A 63 5.21 21.54 6.21
CA VAL A 63 5.89 21.01 5.04
C VAL A 63 7.37 20.82 5.35
N MET A 64 7.84 19.59 5.24
CA MET A 64 9.21 19.20 5.53
C MET A 64 9.83 18.61 4.26
N GLY A 65 11.03 19.05 3.90
CA GLY A 65 11.77 18.57 2.74
C GLY A 65 13.14 18.02 3.13
N GLN A 66 13.64 17.08 2.31
CA GLN A 66 15.02 16.60 2.37
C GLN A 66 15.46 16.13 3.77
N ALA A 67 14.56 15.46 4.50
CA ALA A 67 14.87 14.99 5.84
C ALA A 67 15.86 13.83 5.76
N ALA A 68 16.85 13.82 6.64
CA ALA A 68 17.80 12.72 6.78
C ALA A 68 18.05 12.41 8.25
N PHE A 69 18.02 11.12 8.60
CA PHE A 69 18.28 10.57 9.94
C PHE A 69 19.65 9.90 9.96
N GLY A 70 20.68 10.68 10.31
CA GLY A 70 22.07 10.26 10.18
C GLY A 70 22.54 9.33 11.30
N ARG A 71 22.04 9.52 12.53
CA ARG A 71 22.47 8.76 13.71
C ARG A 71 21.33 8.64 14.72
N PHE A 72 21.20 7.46 15.32
CA PHE A 72 20.30 7.27 16.46
C PHE A 72 20.70 8.16 17.64
N LEU A 73 19.68 8.73 18.30
CA LEU A 73 19.81 9.37 19.59
C LEU A 73 19.37 8.36 20.64
N GLU A 74 20.32 7.78 21.37
CA GLU A 74 20.05 6.80 22.41
C GLU A 74 19.53 7.51 23.67
N ILE A 75 18.52 6.93 24.32
CA ILE A 75 18.01 7.35 25.63
C ILE A 75 18.58 6.37 26.67
N GLY A 76 19.25 6.89 27.69
CA GLY A 76 19.72 6.10 28.82
C GLY A 76 18.57 5.54 29.66
N PRO A 77 18.79 4.43 30.38
CA PRO A 77 17.75 3.81 31.20
C PRO A 77 17.26 4.71 32.34
N ASP A 78 18.12 5.60 32.83
CA ASP A 78 17.86 6.51 33.95
C ASP A 78 17.81 7.98 33.50
N ASP A 79 17.81 8.25 32.19
CA ASP A 79 17.73 9.61 31.67
C ASP A 79 16.32 10.18 31.93
N ASP A 80 16.23 11.30 32.63
CA ASP A 80 15.03 12.13 32.79
C ASP A 80 15.00 13.29 31.77
N GLU A 81 16.17 13.65 31.24
CA GLU A 81 16.39 14.73 30.30
C GLU A 81 17.49 14.37 29.27
N ILE A 82 17.24 14.69 28.00
CA ILE A 82 18.25 14.65 26.94
C ILE A 82 18.64 16.08 26.57
N ARG A 83 19.93 16.38 26.74
CA ARG A 83 20.50 17.68 26.33
C ARG A 83 20.93 17.64 24.87
N VAL A 84 20.34 18.51 24.08
CA VAL A 84 20.59 18.60 22.63
C VAL A 84 20.75 20.06 22.23
N PHE A 85 21.15 20.25 20.97
CA PHE A 85 21.15 21.54 20.32
C PHE A 85 20.30 21.46 19.07
N HIS A 86 19.49 22.49 18.84
CA HIS A 86 18.88 22.73 17.56
C HIS A 86 19.69 23.81 16.85
N ASP A 87 20.31 23.43 15.73
CA ASP A 87 20.94 24.42 14.87
C ASP A 87 19.98 24.78 13.77
N VAL A 88 19.82 26.08 13.51
CA VAL A 88 18.94 26.61 12.46
C VAL A 88 19.73 27.51 11.53
N LYS A 89 19.53 27.35 10.22
CA LYS A 89 20.16 28.17 9.19
C LYS A 89 19.15 28.51 8.09
N VAL A 90 18.98 29.79 7.82
CA VAL A 90 18.30 30.24 6.61
C VAL A 90 19.25 30.00 5.43
N ILE A 91 18.84 29.16 4.48
CA ILE A 91 19.66 28.84 3.31
C ILE A 91 19.45 29.93 2.24
N GLU A 92 18.19 30.31 2.01
CA GLU A 92 17.71 31.37 1.12
C GLU A 92 16.40 31.94 1.70
N ASN A 93 15.90 33.11 1.28
CA ASN A 93 14.64 33.72 1.80
C ASN A 93 13.38 32.85 1.61
N SER A 94 13.51 31.66 1.01
CA SER A 94 12.46 30.69 0.74
C SER A 94 12.64 29.37 1.49
N ARG A 95 13.75 29.15 2.22
CA ARG A 95 14.00 27.88 2.92
C ARG A 95 14.87 28.02 4.17
N ILE A 96 14.46 27.34 5.23
CA ILE A 96 15.20 27.23 6.48
C ILE A 96 15.54 25.76 6.76
N SER A 97 16.79 25.50 7.13
CA SER A 97 17.26 24.16 7.51
C SER A 97 17.43 24.10 9.02
N ALA A 98 17.00 22.99 9.62
CA ALA A 98 17.13 22.72 11.04
C ALA A 98 17.79 21.35 11.24
N ARG A 99 18.65 21.24 12.25
CA ARG A 99 19.28 19.96 12.61
C ARG A 99 19.34 19.76 14.11
N LEU A 100 19.19 18.50 14.53
CA LEU A 100 19.34 18.09 15.93
C LEU A 100 20.75 17.55 16.15
N VAL A 101 21.45 18.12 17.14
CA VAL A 101 22.87 17.86 17.40
C VAL A 101 23.10 17.54 18.87
N THR A 102 23.95 16.55 19.15
CA THR A 102 24.55 16.35 20.48
C THR A 102 26.04 16.66 20.45
N VAL A 103 26.59 17.08 21.59
CA VAL A 103 28.02 17.37 21.75
C VAL A 103 28.56 16.50 22.87
N ALA A 104 29.57 15.68 22.57
CA ALA A 104 30.22 14.82 23.55
C ALA A 104 31.74 15.05 23.57
N PRO A 105 32.40 14.93 24.74
CA PRO A 105 33.86 14.97 24.82
C PRO A 105 34.49 13.77 24.10
N SER A 106 35.57 14.01 23.36
CA SER A 106 36.32 12.99 22.61
C SER A 106 37.45 12.40 23.45
N GLY A 107 37.15 11.49 24.38
CA GLY A 107 38.18 10.77 25.15
C GLY A 107 39.03 11.69 26.03
N ARG A 108 40.36 11.45 26.11
CA ARG A 108 41.30 12.19 26.99
C ARG A 108 41.72 13.57 26.48
N SER A 109 41.33 13.98 25.26
CA SER A 109 41.61 15.33 24.77
C SER A 109 40.42 16.25 25.03
N ALA A 110 40.67 17.54 25.28
CA ALA A 110 39.63 18.55 25.48
C ALA A 110 38.81 18.87 24.20
N ILE A 111 38.88 18.02 23.17
CA ILE A 111 38.19 18.20 21.89
C ILE A 111 36.75 17.74 22.02
N ARG A 112 35.80 18.61 21.68
CA ARG A 112 34.37 18.29 21.61
C ARG A 112 34.03 17.78 20.21
N ARG A 113 33.26 16.68 20.12
CA ARG A 113 32.74 16.16 18.84
C ARG A 113 31.23 16.37 18.78
N GLU A 114 30.78 16.90 17.65
CA GLU A 114 29.37 17.04 17.33
C GLU A 114 28.85 15.78 16.62
N LYS A 115 27.65 15.35 16.97
CA LYS A 115 26.92 14.30 16.26
C LYS A 115 25.61 14.88 15.77
N ILE A 116 25.40 14.85 14.45
CA ILE A 116 24.15 15.24 13.81
C ILE A 116 23.25 14.00 13.75
N HIS A 117 22.10 14.09 14.39
CA HIS A 117 21.11 13.01 14.45
C HIS A 117 20.10 13.10 13.33
N ALA A 118 19.61 14.31 13.07
CA ALA A 118 18.71 14.59 11.96
C ALA A 118 18.96 15.97 11.36
N ILE A 119 18.59 16.13 10.09
CA ILE A 119 18.46 17.39 9.38
C ILE A 119 17.14 17.39 8.61
N VAL A 120 16.49 18.55 8.50
CA VAL A 120 15.26 18.75 7.73
C VAL A 120 15.18 20.19 7.26
N ASP A 121 14.62 20.39 6.07
CA ASP A 121 14.35 21.71 5.51
C ASP A 121 12.85 22.05 5.62
N PHE A 122 12.54 23.32 5.87
CA PHE A 122 11.18 23.86 5.85
C PHE A 122 11.10 25.01 4.83
N PRO A 123 10.11 25.03 3.94
CA PRO A 123 9.95 26.09 2.96
C PRO A 123 9.26 27.34 3.55
N GLY A 124 9.50 28.51 2.96
CA GLY A 124 8.91 29.79 3.37
C GLY A 124 7.47 29.98 2.91
N SER A 125 7.05 29.28 1.86
CA SER A 125 5.65 29.16 1.45
C SER A 125 5.40 27.77 0.88
N SER A 126 4.15 27.32 0.94
CA SER A 126 3.73 26.08 0.31
C SER A 126 2.60 26.36 -0.65
N GLU A 127 2.77 26.01 -1.93
CA GLU A 127 1.63 25.86 -2.82
C GLU A 127 0.78 24.66 -2.37
N HIS A 128 -0.54 24.81 -2.52
CA HIS A 128 -1.50 23.75 -2.30
C HIS A 128 -1.55 22.88 -3.56
N ASP A 129 -0.89 21.74 -3.51
CA ASP A 129 -1.23 20.63 -4.38
C ASP A 129 -1.07 19.35 -3.58
N THR A 130 -2.02 18.41 -3.65
CA THR A 130 -1.93 17.02 -3.14
C THR A 130 -3.31 16.33 -3.11
N ALA A 131 -4.03 16.31 -4.24
CA ALA A 131 -5.03 15.26 -4.38
C ALA A 131 -4.29 13.92 -4.58
N PHE A 132 -4.34 13.03 -3.59
CA PHE A 132 -3.89 11.65 -3.77
C PHE A 132 -5.09 10.81 -4.23
N PRO A 133 -5.00 10.07 -5.34
CA PRO A 133 -6.17 9.35 -5.85
C PRO A 133 -6.73 8.33 -4.85
N TYR A 134 -8.06 8.32 -4.69
CA TYR A 134 -8.73 7.47 -3.69
C TYR A 134 -8.55 5.98 -3.96
N ASP A 135 -8.48 5.55 -5.21
CA ASP A 135 -8.22 4.15 -5.53
C ASP A 135 -6.83 3.73 -5.03
N LEU A 136 -5.82 4.60 -5.14
CA LEU A 136 -4.48 4.34 -4.64
C LEU A 136 -4.36 4.44 -3.12
N SER A 137 -5.03 5.40 -2.47
CA SER A 137 -4.97 5.56 -1.00
C SER A 137 -5.84 4.55 -0.26
N ALA A 138 -6.97 4.18 -0.84
CA ALA A 138 -7.97 3.36 -0.19
C ALA A 138 -7.82 1.87 -0.45
N SER A 139 -7.03 1.44 -1.44
CA SER A 139 -7.01 0.04 -1.88
C SER A 139 -5.61 -0.51 -2.18
N LEU A 140 -5.50 -1.84 -2.14
CA LEU A 140 -4.27 -2.59 -2.39
C LEU A 140 -4.54 -3.69 -3.42
N GLU A 141 -3.88 -3.57 -4.58
CA GLU A 141 -3.90 -4.60 -5.63
C GLU A 141 -3.01 -5.79 -5.25
N GLY A 142 -3.50 -6.98 -5.60
CA GLY A 142 -2.82 -8.25 -5.46
C GLY A 142 -3.49 -9.19 -4.44
N ILE A 143 -3.04 -10.44 -4.45
CA ILE A 143 -3.41 -11.44 -3.44
C ILE A 143 -2.66 -11.11 -2.15
N CYS A 144 -3.41 -10.81 -1.11
CA CYS A 144 -2.88 -10.19 0.10
C CYS A 144 -2.28 -11.22 1.05
N PHE A 145 -1.12 -10.88 1.60
CA PHE A 145 -0.67 -11.47 2.85
C PHE A 145 -1.21 -10.68 4.02
N ARG A 146 -2.08 -11.33 4.81
CA ARG A 146 -2.68 -10.76 6.01
C ARG A 146 -1.87 -11.13 7.25
N VAL A 147 -1.56 -10.15 8.07
CA VAL A 147 -0.87 -10.34 9.36
C VAL A 147 -1.45 -9.39 10.41
N SER A 148 -1.68 -9.90 11.62
CA SER A 148 -2.18 -9.05 12.71
C SER A 148 -1.11 -8.09 13.21
N ALA A 149 -1.53 -6.89 13.65
CA ALA A 149 -0.66 -5.91 14.27
C ALA A 149 0.06 -6.48 15.50
N GLU A 150 -0.63 -7.29 16.30
CA GLU A 150 -0.03 -8.00 17.45
C GLU A 150 1.15 -8.88 17.01
N LYS A 151 1.00 -9.63 15.91
CA LYS A 151 2.07 -10.47 15.38
C LYS A 151 3.23 -9.64 14.82
N ILE A 152 2.95 -8.50 14.18
CA ILE A 152 3.99 -7.56 13.75
C ILE A 152 4.80 -7.08 14.96
N TYR A 153 4.13 -6.59 16.02
CA TYR A 153 4.84 -6.05 17.18
C TYR A 153 5.59 -7.12 17.96
N ARG A 154 5.01 -8.32 18.12
CA ARG A 154 5.69 -9.40 18.83
C ARG A 154 6.97 -9.87 18.11
N ASP A 155 6.91 -10.01 16.79
CA ASP A 155 7.92 -10.78 16.05
C ASP A 155 8.81 -9.93 15.12
N LEU A 156 8.32 -8.77 14.63
CA LEU A 156 9.01 -7.95 13.63
C LEU A 156 9.52 -6.61 14.17
N ILE A 157 8.74 -5.98 15.05
CA ILE A 157 8.98 -4.63 15.57
C ILE A 157 8.70 -4.64 17.08
N PRO A 158 9.60 -5.19 17.91
CA PRO A 158 9.39 -5.40 19.34
C PRO A 158 9.51 -4.11 20.15
N PHE A 159 8.81 -3.06 19.71
CA PHE A 159 8.63 -1.84 20.47
C PHE A 159 7.66 -2.13 21.62
N GLY A 160 7.68 -1.31 22.66
CA GLY A 160 6.73 -1.38 23.76
C GLY A 160 5.36 -0.81 23.39
N PRO A 161 4.35 -1.01 24.28
CA PRO A 161 2.94 -0.75 24.00
C PRO A 161 2.62 0.67 23.52
N ALA A 162 3.37 1.69 23.95
CA ALA A 162 3.07 3.06 23.55
C ALA A 162 3.25 3.32 22.05
N PHE A 163 4.11 2.54 21.39
CA PHE A 163 4.33 2.61 19.94
C PHE A 163 3.55 1.53 19.17
N HIS A 164 2.61 0.84 19.83
CA HIS A 164 1.71 -0.12 19.17
C HIS A 164 0.55 0.58 18.45
N SER A 165 0.88 1.47 17.51
CA SER A 165 -0.12 2.27 16.81
C SER A 165 -0.94 1.47 15.79
N LEU A 166 -0.32 0.56 15.03
CA LEU A 166 -1.03 -0.40 14.16
C LEU A 166 -2.16 -1.15 14.88
N GLN A 167 -3.33 -1.22 14.24
CA GLN A 167 -4.55 -1.84 14.76
C GLN A 167 -5.05 -2.95 13.82
N GLY A 168 -5.61 -4.02 14.39
CA GLY A 168 -6.25 -5.09 13.62
C GLY A 168 -5.27 -5.80 12.68
N ASP A 169 -5.66 -5.95 11.42
CA ASP A 169 -4.84 -6.59 10.40
C ASP A 169 -4.15 -5.58 9.49
N VAL A 170 -2.95 -5.96 9.06
CA VAL A 170 -2.15 -5.32 8.03
C VAL A 170 -2.12 -6.24 6.81
N PHE A 171 -2.38 -5.65 5.65
CA PHE A 171 -2.38 -6.34 4.37
C PHE A 171 -1.14 -5.93 3.58
N LEU A 172 -0.44 -6.90 3.01
CA LEU A 172 0.79 -6.70 2.25
C LEU A 172 0.72 -7.40 0.87
N THR A 173 1.04 -6.68 -0.20
CA THR A 173 1.27 -7.19 -1.55
C THR A 173 2.56 -6.61 -2.11
N GLU A 174 3.02 -7.03 -3.29
CA GLU A 174 4.19 -6.38 -3.92
C GLU A 174 3.91 -4.91 -4.26
N GLY A 175 2.65 -4.56 -4.49
CA GLY A 175 2.18 -3.18 -4.67
C GLY A 175 2.15 -2.34 -3.39
N GLY A 176 2.53 -2.91 -2.24
CA GLY A 176 2.74 -2.18 -0.99
C GLY A 176 1.97 -2.75 0.20
N GLY A 177 1.52 -1.87 1.08
CA GLY A 177 0.81 -2.26 2.29
C GLY A 177 -0.31 -1.32 2.67
N LEU A 178 -1.23 -1.85 3.47
CA LEU A 178 -2.45 -1.20 3.93
C LEU A 178 -2.69 -1.58 5.40
N GLY A 179 -2.96 -0.58 6.25
CA GLY A 179 -3.16 -0.81 7.68
C GLY A 179 -3.89 0.33 8.38
N ARG A 180 -4.42 0.04 9.57
CA ARG A 180 -5.04 1.02 10.46
C ARG A 180 -4.04 1.44 11.53
N VAL A 181 -3.96 2.73 11.84
CA VAL A 181 -3.05 3.28 12.86
C VAL A 181 -3.81 4.16 13.84
N LEU A 182 -3.55 3.98 15.13
CA LEU A 182 -4.13 4.75 16.22
C LEU A 182 -3.18 5.89 16.61
N ALA A 183 -3.71 7.10 16.72
CA ALA A 183 -3.04 8.20 17.40
C ALA A 183 -3.13 7.99 18.92
N ALA A 184 -2.27 7.14 19.47
CA ALA A 184 -2.38 6.69 20.85
C ALA A 184 -2.39 7.85 21.89
N PRO A 185 -3.19 7.73 22.98
CA PRO A 185 -3.38 8.80 23.95
C PRO A 185 -2.23 8.93 24.97
N HIS A 186 -1.00 8.94 24.50
CA HIS A 186 0.20 9.18 25.34
C HIS A 186 0.58 10.67 25.33
N PRO A 187 1.32 11.16 26.34
CA PRO A 187 1.66 12.57 26.49
C PRO A 187 2.77 13.04 25.54
N ALA A 188 2.72 12.61 24.27
CA ALA A 188 3.62 13.08 23.23
C ALA A 188 3.25 14.50 22.79
N PRO A 189 4.22 15.34 22.34
CA PRO A 189 3.91 16.69 21.91
C PRO A 189 3.02 16.70 20.66
N LEU A 190 1.93 17.47 20.69
CA LEU A 190 0.96 17.54 19.57
C LEU A 190 1.22 18.67 18.58
N THR A 191 1.92 19.74 18.98
CA THR A 191 2.21 20.87 18.09
C THR A 191 3.69 20.91 17.69
N PRO A 192 4.02 21.14 16.40
CA PRO A 192 3.11 21.61 15.35
C PRO A 192 2.46 20.53 14.47
N LEU A 193 2.89 19.26 14.53
CA LEU A 193 2.57 18.27 13.47
C LEU A 193 1.42 17.31 13.77
N GLY A 194 0.80 17.37 14.94
CA GLY A 194 -0.17 16.38 15.42
C GLY A 194 0.47 15.23 16.18
N SER A 195 -0.26 14.14 16.34
CA SER A 195 0.23 12.92 16.98
C SER A 195 1.34 12.25 16.14
N ILE A 196 2.41 11.81 16.80
CA ILE A 196 3.53 11.13 16.13
C ILE A 196 3.23 9.66 15.77
N PHE A 197 2.30 9.02 16.48
CA PHE A 197 2.08 7.58 16.43
C PHE A 197 1.56 7.05 15.09
N PRO A 198 0.66 7.77 14.37
CA PRO A 198 0.23 7.35 13.04
C PRO A 198 1.36 7.33 12.01
N PHE A 199 2.22 8.36 12.03
CA PHE A 199 3.37 8.43 11.12
C PHE A 199 4.38 7.30 11.39
N ASP A 200 4.66 7.04 12.67
CA ASP A 200 5.52 5.93 13.08
C ASP A 200 4.94 4.55 12.69
N GLY A 201 3.64 4.37 12.92
CA GLY A 201 2.91 3.17 12.50
C GLY A 201 2.93 2.91 11.00
N ALA A 202 2.85 3.96 10.17
CA ALA A 202 2.99 3.82 8.73
C ALA A 202 4.39 3.31 8.33
N MET A 203 5.44 3.77 9.02
CA MET A 203 6.81 3.25 8.82
C MET A 203 6.94 1.78 9.26
N HIS A 204 6.18 1.34 10.27
CA HIS A 204 6.10 -0.07 10.66
C HIS A 204 5.54 -0.96 9.55
N VAL A 205 4.54 -0.50 8.79
CA VAL A 205 4.04 -1.23 7.61
C VAL A 205 5.13 -1.35 6.53
N ALA A 206 5.89 -0.27 6.27
CA ALA A 206 7.01 -0.34 5.34
C ALA A 206 8.12 -1.29 5.80
N CYS A 207 8.42 -1.33 7.10
CA CYS A 207 9.35 -2.30 7.68
C CYS A 207 8.87 -3.73 7.46
N ALA A 208 7.59 -4.03 7.78
CA ALA A 208 7.00 -5.35 7.54
C ALA A 208 7.03 -5.75 6.05
N TRP A 209 6.80 -4.79 5.16
CA TRP A 209 6.89 -4.97 3.71
C TRP A 209 8.32 -5.35 3.27
N SER A 210 9.34 -4.60 3.70
CA SER A 210 10.75 -4.89 3.39
C SER A 210 11.18 -6.27 3.91
N GLN A 211 10.70 -6.67 5.08
CA GLN A 211 10.96 -7.98 5.66
C GLN A 211 10.32 -9.10 4.85
N ARG A 212 9.09 -8.91 4.35
CA ARG A 212 8.37 -9.90 3.56
C ARG A 212 8.97 -10.12 2.17
N PHE A 213 9.13 -9.04 1.40
CA PHE A 213 9.45 -9.15 -0.03
C PHE A 213 10.95 -9.12 -0.32
N HIS A 214 11.76 -8.59 0.60
CA HIS A 214 13.20 -8.47 0.42
C HIS A 214 14.01 -9.15 1.53
N GLY A 215 13.36 -9.71 2.56
CA GLY A 215 14.06 -10.40 3.64
C GLY A 215 14.97 -9.46 4.46
N ILE A 216 14.67 -8.16 4.48
CA ILE A 216 15.52 -7.14 5.11
C ILE A 216 14.73 -6.38 6.19
N VAL A 217 15.34 -6.27 7.38
CA VAL A 217 14.85 -5.40 8.45
C VAL A 217 15.36 -3.99 8.18
N ALA A 218 14.51 -3.16 7.57
CA ALA A 218 14.87 -1.81 7.14
C ALA A 218 14.35 -0.75 8.12
N PHE A 219 15.12 0.32 8.31
CA PHE A 219 14.81 1.46 9.17
C PHE A 219 14.76 2.75 8.37
N PRO A 220 13.95 3.75 8.78
CA PRO A 220 13.89 5.03 8.09
C PRO A 220 15.22 5.77 8.22
N ILE A 221 15.74 6.24 7.09
CA ILE A 221 16.96 7.08 7.03
C ILE A 221 16.71 8.48 6.48
N GLY A 222 15.48 8.78 6.05
CA GLY A 222 15.09 10.08 5.55
C GLY A 222 13.87 10.04 4.62
N PHE A 223 13.45 11.20 4.14
CA PHE A 223 12.41 11.33 3.11
C PHE A 223 12.63 12.58 2.25
N ASN A 224 12.09 12.57 1.04
CA ASN A 224 12.17 13.73 0.15
C ASN A 224 11.21 14.84 0.60
N GLU A 225 9.98 14.46 0.96
CA GLU A 225 8.96 15.40 1.42
C GLU A 225 8.00 14.74 2.42
N ARG A 226 7.58 15.47 3.46
CA ARG A 226 6.43 15.16 4.30
C ARG A 226 5.55 16.40 4.40
N ARG A 227 4.25 16.23 4.17
CA ARG A 227 3.24 17.28 4.33
C ARG A 227 2.20 16.83 5.35
N VAL A 228 1.94 17.69 6.32
CA VAL A 228 0.86 17.56 7.29
C VAL A 228 -0.24 18.55 6.89
N MET A 229 -1.26 18.06 6.19
CA MET A 229 -2.36 18.90 5.72
C MET A 229 -3.30 19.24 6.88
N ASN A 230 -3.59 18.25 7.70
CA ASN A 230 -4.35 18.41 8.93
C ASN A 230 -3.70 17.54 10.00
N PRO A 231 -3.18 18.12 11.09
CA PRO A 231 -2.60 17.37 12.20
C PRO A 231 -3.51 16.23 12.67
N THR A 232 -2.92 15.06 12.90
CA THR A 232 -3.63 13.94 13.50
C THR A 232 -3.96 14.26 14.97
N VAL A 233 -5.14 13.83 15.38
CA VAL A 233 -5.76 14.09 16.68
C VAL A 233 -5.61 12.85 17.55
N GLN A 234 -5.20 13.08 18.79
CA GLN A 234 -5.06 12.03 19.80
C GLN A 234 -6.38 11.27 20.03
N GLY A 235 -6.31 9.95 20.12
CA GLY A 235 -7.44 9.04 20.29
C GLY A 235 -8.13 8.63 18.99
N GLU A 236 -7.87 9.30 17.86
CA GLU A 236 -8.48 8.95 16.58
C GLU A 236 -7.72 7.81 15.88
N THR A 237 -8.44 7.07 15.04
CA THR A 237 -7.88 6.05 14.15
C THR A 237 -7.80 6.58 12.73
N TYR A 238 -6.67 6.30 12.10
CA TYR A 238 -6.38 6.65 10.72
C TYR A 238 -6.06 5.41 9.90
N TYR A 239 -6.03 5.61 8.59
CA TYR A 239 -5.80 4.61 7.58
C TYR A 239 -4.52 4.96 6.84
N CYS A 240 -3.57 4.03 6.83
CA CYS A 240 -2.29 4.23 6.17
C CYS A 240 -2.14 3.32 4.96
N ARG A 241 -1.53 3.87 3.92
CA ARG A 241 -1.17 3.17 2.69
C ARG A 241 0.29 3.47 2.37
N ILE A 242 1.07 2.42 2.12
CA ILE A 242 2.50 2.51 1.77
C ILE A 242 2.75 1.95 0.38
N LEU A 243 3.26 2.77 -0.54
CA LEU A 243 3.46 2.42 -1.94
C LEU A 243 4.96 2.35 -2.23
N PRO A 244 5.53 1.18 -2.58
CA PRO A 244 6.89 1.12 -3.09
C PRO A 244 6.98 1.92 -4.39
N VAL A 245 7.99 2.78 -4.46
CA VAL A 245 8.31 3.62 -5.63
C VAL A 245 9.55 3.09 -6.33
N LYS A 246 10.58 2.76 -5.54
CA LYS A 246 11.84 2.26 -6.06
C LYS A 246 12.47 1.32 -5.04
N VAL A 247 12.86 0.15 -5.51
CA VAL A 247 13.58 -0.82 -4.69
C VAL A 247 14.94 -1.09 -5.30
N THR A 248 15.97 -0.96 -4.47
CA THR A 248 17.35 -1.30 -4.82
C THR A 248 17.91 -2.25 -3.76
N ARG A 249 19.11 -2.79 -3.99
CA ARG A 249 19.78 -3.64 -2.99
C ARG A 249 20.09 -2.89 -1.68
N GLU A 250 20.26 -1.57 -1.74
CA GLU A 250 20.71 -0.77 -0.60
C GLU A 250 19.58 0.02 0.06
N ASN A 251 18.61 0.47 -0.72
CA ASN A 251 17.55 1.38 -0.27
C ASN A 251 16.19 0.95 -0.83
N PHE A 252 15.17 1.05 0.02
CA PHE A 252 13.76 0.94 -0.34
C PHE A 252 13.13 2.33 -0.23
N ILE A 253 12.48 2.77 -1.31
CA ILE A 253 11.85 4.08 -1.39
C ILE A 253 10.34 3.90 -1.48
N PHE A 254 9.62 4.55 -0.58
CA PHE A 254 8.17 4.49 -0.48
C PHE A 254 7.53 5.87 -0.53
N ASP A 255 6.35 5.94 -1.10
CA ASP A 255 5.39 7.00 -0.81
C ASP A 255 4.38 6.49 0.22
N MET A 256 3.86 7.37 1.05
CA MET A 256 2.87 7.03 2.07
C MET A 256 1.79 8.09 2.16
N VAL A 257 0.60 7.63 2.53
CA VAL A 257 -0.52 8.50 2.87
C VAL A 257 -1.17 8.03 4.15
N ILE A 258 -1.63 8.99 4.95
CA ILE A 258 -2.43 8.79 6.15
C ILE A 258 -3.72 9.57 5.96
N ALA A 259 -4.86 8.87 5.97
CA ALA A 259 -6.18 9.45 5.80
C ALA A 259 -7.09 9.12 7.00
N ASP A 260 -8.09 9.96 7.23
CA ASP A 260 -9.15 9.65 8.20
C ASP A 260 -10.18 8.67 7.61
N GLU A 261 -11.19 8.31 8.41
CA GLU A 261 -12.28 7.40 8.02
C GLU A 261 -13.10 7.87 6.83
N ARG A 262 -13.08 9.16 6.52
CA ARG A 262 -13.81 9.76 5.39
C ARG A 262 -12.91 9.89 4.16
N GLY A 263 -11.67 9.42 4.23
CA GLY A 263 -10.69 9.55 3.15
C GLY A 263 -10.02 10.92 3.09
N ASN A 264 -10.24 11.83 4.05
CA ASN A 264 -9.53 13.10 4.05
C ASN A 264 -8.06 12.86 4.40
N LEU A 265 -7.18 13.33 3.52
CA LEU A 265 -5.76 13.18 3.70
C LEU A 265 -5.27 14.05 4.88
N ARG A 266 -4.64 13.41 5.86
CA ARG A 266 -4.03 14.04 7.05
C ARG A 266 -2.56 14.29 6.84
N GLU A 267 -1.86 13.29 6.32
CA GLU A 267 -0.44 13.38 5.98
C GLU A 267 -0.12 12.69 4.66
N SER A 268 0.87 13.23 3.96
CA SER A 268 1.51 12.57 2.82
C SER A 268 3.02 12.60 2.98
N ILE A 269 3.68 11.52 2.59
CA ILE A 269 5.12 11.37 2.63
C ILE A 269 5.57 10.88 1.26
N ARG A 270 6.52 11.58 0.65
CA ARG A 270 7.09 11.21 -0.63
C ARG A 270 8.55 10.82 -0.46
N GLY A 271 8.92 9.70 -1.07
CA GLY A 271 10.30 9.22 -1.08
C GLY A 271 10.87 8.89 0.30
N LEU A 272 10.07 8.33 1.21
CA LEU A 272 10.59 7.73 2.45
C LEU A 272 11.63 6.68 2.08
N THR A 273 12.85 6.87 2.55
CA THR A 273 13.96 5.96 2.31
C THR A 273 14.19 5.08 3.54
N MET A 274 14.08 3.78 3.34
CA MET A 274 14.35 2.74 4.33
C MET A 274 15.62 1.97 3.95
N LYS A 275 16.46 1.65 4.94
CA LYS A 275 17.73 0.94 4.74
C LYS A 275 18.03 -0.03 5.87
N ASP A 276 18.76 -1.10 5.56
CA ASP A 276 19.39 -1.95 6.58
C ASP A 276 20.57 -1.22 7.23
N VAL A 277 20.33 -0.67 8.41
CA VAL A 277 21.35 0.05 9.20
C VAL A 277 22.29 -0.90 9.96
N PHE A 278 21.94 -2.19 10.05
CA PHE A 278 22.71 -3.20 10.79
C PHE A 278 23.47 -4.16 9.88
N VAL A 279 23.37 -4.00 8.55
CA VAL A 279 24.13 -4.71 7.52
C VAL A 279 23.99 -6.24 7.67
N GLY A 280 22.74 -6.72 7.70
CA GLY A 280 22.38 -8.13 7.67
C GLY A 280 22.41 -8.84 9.03
N ARG A 281 22.73 -8.13 10.12
CA ARG A 281 22.66 -8.70 11.49
C ARG A 281 21.23 -8.97 11.92
N GLY A 282 20.28 -8.14 11.50
CA GLY A 282 18.84 -8.39 11.67
C GLY A 282 18.32 -9.24 10.52
N LYS A 283 17.82 -10.44 10.82
CA LYS A 283 17.16 -11.31 9.85
C LYS A 283 15.68 -11.44 10.21
N PRO A 284 14.76 -11.21 9.26
CA PRO A 284 13.35 -11.40 9.55
C PRO A 284 13.05 -12.87 9.86
N PRO A 285 12.05 -13.18 10.71
CA PRO A 285 11.55 -14.53 10.93
C PRO A 285 11.21 -15.24 9.61
N SER A 286 11.26 -16.57 9.55
CA SER A 286 10.93 -17.31 8.31
C SER A 286 9.49 -17.09 7.87
N TRP A 287 8.55 -16.99 8.81
CA TRP A 287 7.12 -16.91 8.53
C TRP A 287 6.67 -15.66 7.75
N ILE A 288 7.42 -14.55 7.85
CA ILE A 288 7.06 -13.30 7.13
C ILE A 288 7.59 -13.31 5.70
N ARG A 289 8.66 -14.06 5.45
CA ARG A 289 9.34 -14.08 4.15
C ARG A 289 8.42 -14.72 3.13
N ARG A 290 8.35 -14.11 1.95
CA ARG A 290 7.64 -14.71 0.82
C ARG A 290 8.52 -15.80 0.21
N ASP A 291 7.98 -17.01 0.15
CA ASP A 291 8.50 -18.04 -0.76
C ASP A 291 8.19 -17.60 -2.20
N ARG A 292 9.22 -17.57 -3.04
CA ARG A 292 9.19 -16.90 -4.35
C ARG A 292 8.12 -17.49 -5.27
N GLY A 293 7.38 -16.62 -5.96
CA GLY A 293 6.49 -17.00 -7.07
C GLY A 293 5.32 -16.05 -7.22
N ASP A 294 4.99 -15.68 -8.46
CA ASP A 294 3.69 -15.07 -8.79
C ASP A 294 2.58 -16.08 -8.46
N SER A 295 1.46 -15.59 -7.94
CA SER A 295 0.32 -16.42 -7.56
C SER A 295 -0.58 -16.76 -8.75
N LEU A 296 -0.49 -16.00 -9.85
CA LEU A 296 -1.28 -16.21 -11.07
C LEU A 296 -0.39 -16.24 -12.34
N PRO A 297 0.68 -17.05 -12.36
CA PRO A 297 1.69 -17.01 -13.41
C PRO A 297 1.12 -17.40 -14.78
N THR A 298 0.18 -18.34 -14.83
CA THR A 298 -0.39 -18.84 -16.09
C THR A 298 -1.27 -17.77 -16.73
N LEU A 299 -2.11 -17.10 -15.93
CA LEU A 299 -2.97 -16.03 -16.42
C LEU A 299 -2.15 -14.84 -16.90
N ARG A 300 -1.19 -14.37 -16.08
CA ARG A 300 -0.35 -13.20 -16.44
C ARG A 300 0.45 -13.42 -17.72
N ALA A 301 0.94 -14.63 -17.97
CA ALA A 301 1.64 -14.97 -19.21
C ALA A 301 0.76 -14.91 -20.47
N ASN A 302 -0.57 -14.89 -20.31
CA ASN A 302 -1.53 -15.03 -21.41
C ASN A 302 -2.46 -13.83 -21.59
N CYS A 303 -2.22 -12.73 -20.90
CA CYS A 303 -2.88 -11.45 -21.11
C CYS A 303 -1.86 -10.31 -21.19
N HIS A 304 -2.30 -9.13 -21.62
CA HIS A 304 -1.44 -7.95 -21.62
C HIS A 304 -1.21 -7.41 -20.20
N ALA A 305 -2.27 -7.33 -19.39
CA ALA A 305 -2.19 -6.98 -17.97
C ALA A 305 -3.34 -7.63 -17.18
N LEU A 306 -3.11 -7.82 -15.88
CA LEU A 306 -4.04 -8.47 -14.94
C LEU A 306 -4.00 -7.75 -13.59
N ALA A 307 -5.16 -7.38 -13.05
CA ALA A 307 -5.27 -6.87 -11.69
C ALA A 307 -6.21 -7.73 -10.87
N VAL A 308 -5.83 -7.96 -9.61
CA VAL A 308 -6.65 -8.68 -8.63
C VAL A 308 -6.88 -7.82 -7.41
N MET A 309 -8.12 -7.76 -6.96
CA MET A 309 -8.49 -7.13 -5.70
C MET A 309 -9.06 -8.19 -4.76
N GLU A 310 -8.57 -8.23 -3.52
CA GLU A 310 -9.09 -9.11 -2.49
C GLU A 310 -10.06 -8.36 -1.56
N ASP A 311 -11.12 -9.04 -1.12
CA ASP A 311 -12.06 -8.52 -0.14
C ASP A 311 -11.33 -8.21 1.17
N GLY A 312 -11.57 -7.01 1.69
CA GLY A 312 -10.87 -6.49 2.87
C GLY A 312 -9.54 -5.78 2.57
N ALA A 313 -9.03 -5.85 1.34
CA ALA A 313 -7.83 -5.11 0.92
C ALA A 313 -8.14 -3.66 0.47
N PHE A 314 -9.21 -3.07 1.01
CA PHE A 314 -9.60 -1.69 0.77
C PHE A 314 -10.39 -1.13 1.95
N PHE A 315 -10.36 0.19 2.11
CA PHE A 315 -11.09 0.93 3.14
C PHE A 315 -12.48 1.36 2.66
N ASP A 316 -13.38 1.67 3.60
CA ASP A 316 -14.76 2.02 3.28
C ASP A 316 -14.85 3.28 2.39
N PHE A 317 -13.93 4.25 2.57
CA PHE A 317 -13.88 5.43 1.72
C PHE A 317 -13.39 5.18 0.28
N ALA A 318 -13.09 3.92 -0.10
CA ALA A 318 -12.76 3.57 -1.48
C ALA A 318 -13.90 3.83 -2.46
N GLU A 319 -15.16 3.96 -1.99
CA GLU A 319 -16.28 4.36 -2.85
C GLU A 319 -16.10 5.76 -3.45
N LEU A 320 -15.28 6.62 -2.83
CA LEU A 320 -14.94 7.95 -3.36
C LEU A 320 -14.11 7.85 -4.65
N ALA A 321 -13.58 6.68 -4.99
CA ALA A 321 -12.88 6.43 -6.24
C ALA A 321 -13.81 6.28 -7.45
N LEU A 322 -15.11 6.06 -7.21
CA LEU A 322 -16.08 5.84 -8.29
C LEU A 322 -16.31 7.12 -9.10
N THR A 323 -16.43 6.98 -10.42
CA THR A 323 -16.94 8.05 -11.27
C THR A 323 -18.42 8.34 -10.94
N PRO A 324 -18.98 9.51 -11.32
CA PRO A 324 -20.39 9.82 -11.04
C PRO A 324 -21.36 8.73 -11.51
N VAL A 325 -21.17 8.19 -12.72
CA VAL A 325 -22.03 7.16 -13.29
C VAL A 325 -21.88 5.81 -12.55
N GLU A 326 -20.65 5.48 -12.12
CA GLU A 326 -20.40 4.29 -11.31
C GLU A 326 -21.06 4.42 -9.93
N SER A 327 -20.98 5.60 -9.31
CA SER A 327 -21.59 5.91 -8.01
C SER A 327 -23.11 5.81 -8.06
N GLU A 328 -23.76 6.37 -9.09
CA GLU A 328 -25.20 6.24 -9.29
C GLU A 328 -25.65 4.78 -9.41
N ARG A 329 -24.86 3.95 -10.10
CA ARG A 329 -25.14 2.51 -10.24
C ARG A 329 -24.92 1.78 -8.91
N PHE A 330 -23.84 2.10 -8.21
CA PHE A 330 -23.51 1.54 -6.89
C PHE A 330 -24.59 1.81 -5.85
N ALA A 331 -25.15 3.02 -5.82
CA ALA A 331 -26.22 3.41 -4.90
C ALA A 331 -27.52 2.61 -5.09
N LYS A 332 -27.77 2.07 -6.29
CA LYS A 332 -28.96 1.26 -6.62
C LYS A 332 -28.81 -0.22 -6.24
N MET A 333 -27.62 -0.65 -5.82
CA MET A 333 -27.33 -2.05 -5.51
C MET A 333 -27.58 -2.38 -4.03
N GLY A 334 -28.01 -3.61 -3.74
CA GLY A 334 -28.01 -4.12 -2.38
C GLY A 334 -26.58 -4.30 -1.84
N ARG A 335 -26.39 -4.17 -0.52
CA ARG A 335 -25.07 -4.22 0.15
C ARG A 335 -24.17 -5.38 -0.28
N ARG A 336 -24.74 -6.57 -0.51
CA ARG A 336 -23.97 -7.74 -0.95
C ARG A 336 -23.36 -7.55 -2.35
N ARG A 337 -24.03 -6.86 -3.26
CA ARG A 337 -23.55 -6.59 -4.63
C ARG A 337 -22.61 -5.39 -4.70
N GLN A 338 -22.78 -4.42 -3.79
CA GLN A 338 -21.93 -3.24 -3.70
C GLN A 338 -20.44 -3.59 -3.56
N ARG A 339 -20.10 -4.53 -2.66
CA ARG A 339 -18.71 -4.95 -2.46
C ARG A 339 -18.04 -5.47 -3.73
N GLY A 340 -18.63 -6.47 -4.38
CA GLY A 340 -18.07 -7.04 -5.63
C GLY A 340 -18.01 -6.00 -6.76
N TYR A 341 -19.00 -5.11 -6.85
CA TYR A 341 -18.97 -4.00 -7.80
C TYR A 341 -17.78 -3.07 -7.53
N LEU A 342 -17.63 -2.58 -6.30
CA LEU A 342 -16.54 -1.67 -5.92
C LEU A 342 -15.16 -2.30 -6.17
N MET A 343 -14.96 -3.54 -5.72
CA MET A 343 -13.72 -4.29 -5.97
C MET A 343 -13.40 -4.38 -7.46
N GLY A 344 -14.40 -4.70 -8.29
CA GLY A 344 -14.21 -4.76 -9.73
C GLY A 344 -13.87 -3.41 -10.36
N ARG A 345 -14.44 -2.31 -9.87
CA ARG A 345 -14.08 -0.96 -10.34
C ARG A 345 -12.66 -0.58 -9.92
N LEU A 346 -12.25 -0.90 -8.70
CA LEU A 346 -10.88 -0.67 -8.24
C LEU A 346 -9.88 -1.48 -9.08
N ALA A 347 -10.16 -2.76 -9.36
CA ALA A 347 -9.31 -3.60 -10.22
C ALA A 347 -9.11 -2.98 -11.62
N LEU A 348 -10.20 -2.48 -12.23
CA LEU A 348 -10.14 -1.82 -13.54
C LEU A 348 -9.36 -0.50 -13.50
N LYS A 349 -9.47 0.29 -12.43
CA LYS A 349 -8.68 1.54 -12.27
C LYS A 349 -7.20 1.23 -12.06
N MET A 350 -6.86 0.17 -11.33
CA MET A 350 -5.47 -0.29 -11.20
C MET A 350 -4.88 -0.69 -12.55
N LEU A 351 -5.63 -1.47 -13.36
CA LEU A 351 -5.20 -1.79 -14.74
C LEU A 351 -5.01 -0.54 -15.59
N ALA A 352 -5.95 0.42 -15.54
CA ALA A 352 -5.84 1.65 -16.31
C ALA A 352 -4.54 2.42 -15.99
N ARG A 353 -4.15 2.45 -14.70
CA ARG A 353 -2.89 3.05 -14.27
C ARG A 353 -1.67 2.27 -14.74
N GLU A 354 -1.72 0.94 -14.68
CA GLU A 354 -0.65 0.08 -15.19
C GLU A 354 -0.41 0.32 -16.69
N LEU A 355 -1.48 0.33 -17.49
CA LEU A 355 -1.42 0.65 -18.91
C LEU A 355 -0.86 2.07 -19.16
N ALA A 356 -1.11 3.01 -18.24
CA ALA A 356 -0.56 4.37 -18.24
C ALA A 356 0.90 4.48 -17.77
N GLY A 357 1.62 3.36 -17.66
CA GLY A 357 3.00 3.34 -17.18
C GLY A 357 3.12 3.59 -15.68
N GLY A 358 2.08 3.25 -14.91
CA GLY A 358 2.04 3.40 -13.46
C GLY A 358 1.74 4.82 -12.99
N GLU A 359 0.95 5.57 -13.76
CA GLU A 359 0.56 6.95 -13.46
C GLU A 359 -0.24 7.06 -12.14
N ARG A 360 0.03 8.11 -11.35
CA ARG A 360 -0.52 8.28 -9.99
C ARG A 360 -1.15 9.64 -9.70
N LEU A 361 -1.30 10.51 -10.69
CA LEU A 361 -1.80 11.88 -10.51
C LEU A 361 -3.26 11.99 -10.90
N THR A 362 -3.71 11.23 -11.89
CA THR A 362 -5.07 11.27 -12.42
C THR A 362 -6.04 10.89 -11.31
N PRO A 363 -7.00 11.76 -10.96
CA PRO A 363 -8.03 11.44 -9.98
C PRO A 363 -8.77 10.17 -10.37
N ALA A 364 -9.08 9.33 -9.38
CA ALA A 364 -9.76 8.06 -9.62
C ALA A 364 -11.13 8.24 -10.30
N GLN A 365 -11.81 9.35 -10.00
CA GLN A 365 -13.12 9.71 -10.52
C GLN A 365 -13.08 10.09 -12.01
N ASP A 366 -11.91 10.37 -12.56
CA ASP A 366 -11.71 10.69 -13.98
C ASP A 366 -11.34 9.44 -14.80
N ILE A 367 -11.09 8.30 -14.13
CA ILE A 367 -10.83 7.02 -14.78
C ILE A 367 -12.15 6.26 -14.96
N HIS A 368 -12.75 6.40 -16.14
CA HIS A 368 -14.01 5.72 -16.48
C HIS A 368 -13.79 4.24 -16.78
N THR A 369 -14.48 3.34 -16.05
CA THR A 369 -14.32 1.88 -16.23
C THR A 369 -15.59 1.18 -16.74
N MET A 370 -16.56 1.94 -17.23
CA MET A 370 -17.84 1.42 -17.71
C MET A 370 -18.12 1.91 -19.14
N MET A 371 -18.59 1.00 -20.00
CA MET A 371 -19.01 1.31 -21.36
C MET A 371 -20.27 2.21 -21.38
N PRO A 372 -20.59 2.87 -22.51
CA PRO A 372 -21.76 3.75 -22.64
C PRO A 372 -23.10 3.06 -22.38
N ASP A 373 -23.18 1.73 -22.50
CA ASP A 373 -24.37 0.95 -22.15
C ASP A 373 -24.63 0.86 -20.63
N GLY A 374 -23.70 1.34 -19.81
CA GLY A 374 -23.81 1.33 -18.36
C GLY A 374 -23.76 -0.07 -17.75
N ILE A 375 -23.42 -1.11 -18.52
CA ILE A 375 -23.39 -2.51 -18.10
C ILE A 375 -21.97 -3.07 -18.18
N ARG A 376 -21.35 -3.01 -19.37
CA ARG A 376 -20.08 -3.68 -19.64
C ARG A 376 -18.89 -2.93 -19.04
N PRO A 377 -17.88 -3.66 -18.52
CA PRO A 377 -16.64 -3.04 -18.08
C PRO A 377 -15.86 -2.48 -19.27
N CYS A 378 -15.05 -1.46 -19.02
CA CYS A 378 -14.01 -1.00 -19.92
C CYS A 378 -12.75 -0.69 -19.11
N CYS A 379 -11.60 -0.72 -19.79
CA CYS A 379 -10.35 -0.20 -19.26
C CYS A 379 -9.85 0.86 -20.23
N PRO A 380 -9.75 2.14 -19.82
CA PRO A 380 -9.32 3.20 -20.73
C PRO A 380 -7.84 3.02 -21.07
N HIS A 381 -7.49 3.20 -22.34
CA HIS A 381 -6.09 3.24 -22.76
C HIS A 381 -5.55 4.68 -22.63
N PRO A 382 -4.32 4.88 -22.12
CA PRO A 382 -3.77 6.22 -21.84
C PRO A 382 -3.63 7.11 -23.08
N SER A 383 -3.47 6.52 -24.26
CA SER A 383 -3.36 7.26 -25.53
C SER A 383 -4.69 7.76 -26.09
N GLY A 384 -5.82 7.51 -25.41
CA GLY A 384 -7.15 7.85 -25.90
C GLY A 384 -7.62 7.00 -27.09
N GLN A 385 -6.85 5.98 -27.48
CA GLN A 385 -7.29 4.97 -28.45
C GLN A 385 -8.41 4.11 -27.85
N THR A 386 -9.19 3.47 -28.73
CA THR A 386 -10.31 2.58 -28.34
C THR A 386 -9.94 1.67 -27.17
N PRO A 387 -10.85 1.47 -26.19
CA PRO A 387 -10.54 0.67 -25.02
C PRO A 387 -10.09 -0.73 -25.44
N VAL A 388 -8.98 -1.18 -24.84
CA VAL A 388 -8.42 -2.52 -25.02
C VAL A 388 -9.48 -3.56 -24.64
N SER A 389 -9.46 -4.76 -25.22
CA SER A 389 -10.40 -5.80 -24.81
C SER A 389 -10.21 -6.08 -23.33
N CYS A 390 -11.31 -5.98 -22.57
CA CYS A 390 -11.28 -5.98 -21.11
C CYS A 390 -12.36 -6.90 -20.58
N SER A 391 -12.00 -7.70 -19.59
CA SER A 391 -12.91 -8.59 -18.88
C SER A 391 -12.80 -8.40 -17.38
N LEU A 392 -13.90 -8.59 -16.67
CA LEU A 392 -13.99 -8.48 -15.22
C LEU A 392 -14.83 -9.65 -14.67
N SER A 393 -14.36 -10.28 -13.61
CA SER A 393 -15.14 -11.19 -12.78
C SER A 393 -14.93 -10.92 -11.30
N HIS A 394 -15.84 -11.39 -10.47
CA HIS A 394 -15.68 -11.36 -9.03
C HIS A 394 -16.45 -12.50 -8.37
N ASP A 395 -16.00 -12.93 -7.19
CA ASP A 395 -16.72 -13.85 -6.33
C ASP A 395 -16.86 -13.28 -4.92
N ARG A 396 -16.90 -14.14 -3.89
CA ARG A 396 -17.01 -13.74 -2.49
C ARG A 396 -15.74 -13.10 -1.91
N ARG A 397 -14.58 -13.32 -2.51
CA ARG A 397 -13.26 -12.93 -2.00
C ARG A 397 -12.46 -12.13 -3.02
N PHE A 398 -12.52 -12.45 -4.30
CA PHE A 398 -11.69 -11.81 -5.30
C PHE A 398 -12.52 -11.06 -6.34
N ALA A 399 -11.97 -9.98 -6.85
CA ALA A 399 -12.31 -9.45 -8.17
C ALA A 399 -11.05 -9.53 -9.03
N VAL A 400 -11.20 -9.96 -10.27
CA VAL A 400 -10.11 -10.07 -11.25
C VAL A 400 -10.52 -9.35 -12.52
N ALA A 401 -9.61 -8.51 -13.02
CA ALA A 401 -9.76 -7.86 -14.31
C ALA A 401 -8.56 -8.23 -15.20
N ALA A 402 -8.81 -8.43 -16.49
CA ALA A 402 -7.80 -8.77 -17.47
C ALA A 402 -7.98 -7.92 -18.73
N VAL A 403 -6.86 -7.53 -19.36
CA VAL A 403 -6.84 -6.81 -20.64
C VAL A 403 -5.97 -7.53 -21.67
N SER A 404 -6.36 -7.42 -22.94
CA SER A 404 -5.66 -8.03 -24.08
C SER A 404 -6.01 -7.30 -25.38
N ASP A 405 -5.13 -7.38 -26.38
CA ASP A 405 -5.37 -6.82 -27.73
C ASP A 405 -6.52 -7.55 -28.46
N GLU A 406 -6.75 -8.81 -28.09
CA GLU A 406 -7.82 -9.65 -28.63
C GLU A 406 -8.95 -9.87 -27.62
N PRO A 407 -10.18 -10.21 -28.08
CA PRO A 407 -11.29 -10.59 -27.22
C PRO A 407 -10.90 -11.59 -26.14
N ILE A 408 -11.06 -11.19 -24.88
CA ILE A 408 -10.64 -11.95 -23.71
C ILE A 408 -11.75 -12.04 -22.67
N GLY A 409 -11.80 -13.18 -21.98
CA GLY A 409 -12.73 -13.45 -20.91
C GLY A 409 -12.01 -13.90 -19.66
N VAL A 410 -12.39 -13.36 -18.49
CA VAL A 410 -11.85 -13.80 -17.20
C VAL A 410 -12.97 -14.22 -16.27
N ASP A 411 -12.68 -15.18 -15.41
CA ASP A 411 -13.57 -15.67 -14.40
C ASP A 411 -12.83 -16.08 -13.12
N VAL A 412 -13.52 -15.97 -11.98
CA VAL A 412 -13.01 -16.41 -10.68
C VAL A 412 -14.14 -17.07 -9.91
N GLU A 413 -13.90 -18.29 -9.45
CA GLU A 413 -14.91 -19.12 -8.79
C GLU A 413 -14.34 -19.87 -7.60
N VAL A 414 -15.16 -19.99 -6.55
CA VAL A 414 -14.83 -20.80 -5.37
C VAL A 414 -15.15 -22.28 -5.63
N LEU A 415 -14.26 -23.18 -5.23
CA LEU A 415 -14.51 -24.62 -5.26
C LEU A 415 -15.72 -24.96 -4.39
N SER A 416 -16.80 -25.43 -5.03
CA SER A 416 -18.07 -25.72 -4.35
C SER A 416 -18.82 -26.86 -5.04
N GLU A 417 -19.43 -27.75 -4.24
CA GLU A 417 -20.31 -28.82 -4.73
C GLU A 417 -21.53 -28.31 -5.52
N ARG A 418 -21.85 -27.02 -5.44
CA ARG A 418 -22.95 -26.42 -6.22
C ARG A 418 -22.76 -26.66 -7.72
N VAL A 419 -21.52 -26.65 -8.21
CA VAL A 419 -21.23 -26.88 -9.63
C VAL A 419 -21.63 -28.29 -10.07
N LEU A 420 -21.49 -29.29 -9.18
CA LEU A 420 -21.85 -30.68 -9.46
C LEU A 420 -23.36 -30.83 -9.66
N LYS A 421 -24.16 -30.14 -8.84
CA LYS A 421 -25.63 -30.19 -8.92
C LYS A 421 -26.17 -29.58 -10.21
N ALA A 422 -25.44 -28.63 -10.79
CA ALA A 422 -25.82 -27.92 -12.00
C ALA A 422 -25.24 -28.51 -13.30
N ARG A 423 -24.43 -29.59 -13.25
CA ARG A 423 -23.73 -30.15 -14.43
C ARG A 423 -24.64 -30.36 -15.64
N HIS A 424 -25.84 -30.91 -15.41
CA HIS A 424 -26.83 -31.19 -16.44
C HIS A 424 -27.34 -29.93 -17.19
N LEU A 425 -27.10 -28.73 -16.66
CA LEU A 425 -27.49 -27.46 -17.30
C LEU A 425 -26.46 -26.97 -18.31
N PHE A 426 -25.18 -27.18 -18.04
CA PHE A 426 -24.10 -26.53 -18.77
C PHE A 426 -23.11 -27.51 -19.41
N MET A 427 -23.20 -28.82 -19.13
CA MET A 427 -22.34 -29.84 -19.73
C MET A 427 -23.09 -30.70 -20.72
N ASN A 428 -22.44 -31.03 -21.84
CA ASN A 428 -22.86 -32.13 -22.70
C ASN A 428 -22.30 -33.50 -22.22
N ASP A 429 -22.68 -34.60 -22.89
CA ASP A 429 -22.26 -35.96 -22.53
C ASP A 429 -20.74 -36.19 -22.64
N GLN A 430 -20.07 -35.50 -23.57
CA GLN A 430 -18.63 -35.59 -23.72
C GLN A 430 -17.93 -34.86 -22.57
N GLU A 431 -18.32 -33.63 -22.27
CA GLU A 431 -17.80 -32.83 -21.16
C GLU A 431 -18.04 -33.52 -19.81
N SER A 432 -19.19 -34.20 -19.65
CA SER A 432 -19.48 -35.00 -18.46
C SER A 432 -18.51 -36.16 -18.30
N ARG A 433 -18.22 -36.90 -19.39
CA ARG A 433 -17.24 -37.99 -19.38
C ARG A 433 -15.81 -37.50 -19.11
N LEU A 434 -15.42 -36.37 -19.72
CA LEU A 434 -14.12 -35.74 -19.45
C LEU A 434 -13.98 -35.34 -17.98
N THR A 435 -15.05 -34.77 -17.41
CA THR A 435 -15.10 -34.39 -16.00
C THR A 435 -14.97 -35.60 -15.08
N ASP A 436 -15.70 -36.68 -15.36
CA ASP A 436 -15.70 -37.89 -14.53
C ASP A 436 -14.36 -38.65 -14.60
N ALA A 437 -13.66 -38.58 -15.73
CA ALA A 437 -12.36 -39.21 -15.96
C ALA A 437 -11.14 -38.33 -15.58
N SER A 438 -11.36 -37.07 -15.16
CA SER A 438 -10.27 -36.11 -14.93
C SER A 438 -9.40 -36.50 -13.73
N SER A 439 -8.08 -36.41 -13.90
CA SER A 439 -7.10 -36.59 -12.82
C SER A 439 -7.16 -35.50 -11.73
N LEU A 440 -7.80 -34.36 -12.02
CA LEU A 440 -8.03 -33.28 -11.06
C LEU A 440 -9.14 -33.61 -10.04
N GLY A 441 -9.90 -34.68 -10.30
CA GLY A 441 -11.13 -34.99 -9.60
C GLY A 441 -12.35 -34.28 -10.20
N VAL A 442 -13.52 -34.87 -9.96
CA VAL A 442 -14.79 -34.49 -10.59
C VAL A 442 -15.18 -33.04 -10.30
N MET A 443 -15.02 -32.57 -9.06
CA MET A 443 -15.41 -31.21 -8.67
C MET A 443 -14.51 -30.12 -9.28
N PRO A 444 -13.16 -30.18 -9.16
CA PRO A 444 -12.28 -29.22 -9.82
C PRO A 444 -12.41 -29.21 -11.36
N ALA A 445 -12.64 -30.38 -11.97
CA ALA A 445 -12.88 -30.47 -13.41
C ALA A 445 -14.23 -29.85 -13.81
N ALA A 446 -15.29 -30.10 -13.04
CA ALA A 446 -16.59 -29.51 -13.31
C ALA A 446 -16.59 -27.98 -13.17
N LEU A 447 -15.86 -27.46 -12.18
CA LEU A 447 -15.67 -26.03 -12.00
C LEU A 447 -14.92 -25.39 -13.16
N ARG A 448 -13.90 -26.07 -13.71
CA ARG A 448 -13.21 -25.60 -14.92
C ARG A 448 -14.15 -25.48 -16.10
N VAL A 449 -14.98 -26.48 -16.38
CA VAL A 449 -15.94 -26.40 -17.49
C VAL A 449 -16.92 -25.23 -17.31
N TRP A 450 -17.44 -25.03 -16.10
CA TRP A 450 -18.29 -23.88 -15.77
C TRP A 450 -17.55 -22.55 -16.02
N SER A 451 -16.38 -22.39 -15.41
CA SER A 451 -15.59 -21.15 -15.46
C SER A 451 -15.07 -20.84 -16.88
N ILE A 452 -14.77 -21.87 -17.68
CA ILE A 452 -14.46 -21.73 -19.11
C ILE A 452 -15.63 -21.10 -19.85
N LYS A 453 -16.86 -21.60 -19.64
CA LYS A 453 -18.05 -21.09 -20.33
C LYS A 453 -18.40 -19.66 -19.90
N GLU A 454 -18.27 -19.34 -18.61
CA GLU A 454 -18.38 -17.96 -18.11
C GLU A 454 -17.34 -17.01 -18.73
N SER A 455 -16.08 -17.44 -18.81
CA SER A 455 -15.02 -16.67 -19.48
C SER A 455 -15.33 -16.49 -20.97
N VAL A 456 -15.72 -17.53 -21.70
CA VAL A 456 -16.08 -17.41 -23.13
C VAL A 456 -17.24 -16.44 -23.32
N THR A 457 -18.30 -16.50 -22.49
CA THR A 457 -19.41 -15.54 -22.50
C THR A 457 -18.91 -14.09 -22.48
N LYS A 458 -17.95 -13.80 -21.62
CA LYS A 458 -17.36 -12.45 -21.51
C LYS A 458 -16.48 -12.11 -22.71
N ALA A 459 -15.71 -13.06 -23.24
CA ALA A 459 -14.82 -12.84 -24.38
C ALA A 459 -15.59 -12.48 -25.65
N ILE A 460 -16.68 -13.19 -25.96
CA ILE A 460 -17.43 -13.00 -27.22
C ILE A 460 -18.76 -12.25 -27.04
N ASN A 461 -19.06 -11.80 -25.81
CA ASN A 461 -20.22 -10.98 -25.45
C ASN A 461 -21.57 -11.62 -25.85
N ILE A 462 -21.81 -12.85 -25.38
CA ILE A 462 -23.07 -13.59 -25.59
C ILE A 462 -23.71 -14.00 -24.26
N PRO A 463 -25.04 -14.18 -24.18
CA PRO A 463 -25.67 -14.73 -22.98
C PRO A 463 -25.10 -16.09 -22.57
N ILE A 464 -25.02 -16.35 -21.26
CA ILE A 464 -24.43 -17.59 -20.74
C ILE A 464 -25.16 -18.85 -21.21
N GLY A 465 -26.49 -18.82 -21.29
CA GLY A 465 -27.29 -19.95 -21.77
C GLY A 465 -26.97 -20.32 -23.23
N ASP A 466 -26.69 -19.31 -24.07
CA ASP A 466 -26.28 -19.54 -25.46
C ASP A 466 -24.85 -20.09 -25.53
N CYS A 467 -23.97 -19.61 -24.64
CA CYS A 467 -22.59 -20.08 -24.56
C CYS A 467 -22.50 -21.57 -24.21
N TRP A 468 -23.42 -22.09 -23.39
CA TRP A 468 -23.45 -23.50 -23.03
C TRP A 468 -23.60 -24.43 -24.24
N GLN A 469 -24.40 -24.03 -25.23
CA GLN A 469 -24.66 -24.82 -26.44
C GLN A 469 -23.60 -24.64 -27.53
N ARG A 470 -22.89 -23.51 -27.50
CA ARG A 470 -21.91 -23.12 -28.54
C ARG A 470 -20.47 -23.49 -28.20
N THR A 471 -20.23 -23.89 -26.95
CA THR A 471 -18.89 -24.19 -26.43
C THR A 471 -18.77 -25.67 -26.11
N ASP A 472 -17.80 -26.32 -26.74
CA ASP A 472 -17.41 -27.70 -26.47
C ASP A 472 -16.03 -27.72 -25.80
N VAL A 473 -15.96 -28.12 -24.53
CA VAL A 473 -14.68 -28.38 -23.87
C VAL A 473 -14.14 -29.74 -24.32
N LEU A 474 -12.95 -29.74 -24.92
CA LEU A 474 -12.32 -30.92 -25.52
C LEU A 474 -11.29 -31.56 -24.59
N GLU A 475 -10.61 -30.75 -23.77
CA GLU A 475 -9.61 -31.18 -22.81
C GLU A 475 -9.69 -30.32 -21.55
N ILE A 476 -9.56 -30.95 -20.38
CA ILE A 476 -9.55 -30.28 -19.07
C ILE A 476 -8.18 -30.53 -18.43
N GLY A 477 -7.32 -29.53 -18.42
CA GLY A 477 -6.01 -29.61 -17.78
C GLY A 477 -5.91 -28.79 -16.51
N GLU A 478 -4.82 -29.00 -15.77
CA GLU A 478 -4.55 -28.28 -14.52
C GLU A 478 -4.40 -26.77 -14.77
N HIS A 479 -3.56 -26.42 -15.75
CA HIS A 479 -3.23 -25.03 -16.11
C HIS A 479 -3.78 -24.60 -17.47
N VAL A 480 -4.08 -25.53 -18.36
CA VAL A 480 -4.53 -25.24 -19.72
C VAL A 480 -5.65 -26.20 -20.10
N SER A 481 -6.72 -25.69 -20.70
CA SER A 481 -7.82 -26.47 -21.26
C SER A 481 -8.06 -26.05 -22.70
N HIS A 482 -8.44 -27.01 -23.55
CA HIS A 482 -8.74 -26.78 -24.96
C HIS A 482 -10.23 -26.89 -25.21
N LEU A 483 -10.77 -25.98 -26.02
CA LEU A 483 -12.19 -25.89 -26.29
C LEU A 483 -12.45 -25.37 -27.71
N LYS A 484 -13.67 -25.59 -28.19
CA LYS A 484 -14.18 -24.98 -29.43
C LYS A 484 -15.39 -24.13 -29.14
N VAL A 485 -15.48 -22.99 -29.83
CA VAL A 485 -16.66 -22.12 -29.83
C VAL A 485 -17.09 -21.90 -31.26
N ASP A 486 -18.29 -22.39 -31.62
CA ASP A 486 -18.78 -22.44 -33.00
C ASP A 486 -17.75 -23.02 -33.99
N GLY A 487 -17.07 -24.10 -33.58
CA GLY A 487 -16.05 -24.78 -34.39
C GLY A 487 -14.68 -24.09 -34.45
N ARG A 488 -14.51 -22.91 -33.85
CA ARG A 488 -13.21 -22.21 -33.76
C ARG A 488 -12.48 -22.61 -32.49
N ASP A 489 -11.15 -22.72 -32.57
CA ASP A 489 -10.32 -23.12 -31.44
C ASP A 489 -10.12 -21.97 -30.43
N TYR A 490 -10.26 -22.31 -29.15
CA TYR A 490 -10.03 -21.45 -28.00
C TYR A 490 -9.18 -22.18 -26.97
N ILE A 491 -8.46 -21.41 -26.17
CA ILE A 491 -7.65 -21.91 -25.07
C ILE A 491 -8.09 -21.22 -23.79
N ALA A 492 -8.25 -22.00 -22.72
CA ALA A 492 -8.45 -21.50 -21.38
C ALA A 492 -7.24 -21.78 -20.50
N PHE A 493 -6.86 -20.79 -19.70
CA PHE A 493 -5.71 -20.80 -18.80
C PHE A 493 -6.20 -20.73 -17.36
N HIS A 494 -5.57 -21.50 -16.47
CA HIS A 494 -6.01 -21.68 -15.10
C HIS A 494 -4.88 -21.48 -14.10
N ASP A 495 -5.18 -20.75 -13.04
CA ASP A 495 -4.40 -20.74 -11.80
C ASP A 495 -5.35 -20.96 -10.62
N THR A 496 -4.80 -21.38 -9.48
CA THR A 496 -5.59 -21.61 -8.26
C THR A 496 -4.90 -20.97 -7.07
N VAL A 497 -5.68 -20.27 -6.26
CA VAL A 497 -5.22 -19.63 -5.02
C VAL A 497 -6.16 -20.07 -3.90
N ASP A 498 -5.62 -20.81 -2.94
CA ASP A 498 -6.41 -21.49 -1.91
C ASP A 498 -7.54 -22.35 -2.55
N ASP A 499 -8.80 -22.04 -2.26
CA ASP A 499 -10.00 -22.69 -2.79
C ASP A 499 -10.64 -21.93 -3.97
N HIS A 500 -9.91 -21.02 -4.63
CA HIS A 500 -10.41 -20.20 -5.73
C HIS A 500 -9.71 -20.54 -7.06
N LEU A 501 -10.50 -20.86 -8.07
CA LEU A 501 -10.07 -21.08 -9.45
C LEU A 501 -10.18 -19.77 -10.23
N PHE A 502 -9.09 -19.35 -10.87
CA PHE A 502 -9.07 -18.27 -11.83
C PHE A 502 -8.98 -18.86 -13.24
N THR A 503 -9.84 -18.41 -14.14
CA THR A 503 -9.87 -18.88 -15.54
C THR A 503 -9.81 -17.71 -16.50
N LEU A 504 -8.94 -17.79 -17.49
CA LEU A 504 -8.84 -16.83 -18.58
C LEU A 504 -9.04 -17.55 -19.91
N ALA A 505 -9.98 -17.11 -20.75
CA ALA A 505 -10.24 -17.71 -22.05
C ALA A 505 -10.02 -16.69 -23.16
N LYS A 506 -9.36 -17.13 -24.23
CA LYS A 506 -9.17 -16.37 -25.47
C LYS A 506 -9.10 -17.30 -26.67
N ARG A 507 -9.22 -16.73 -27.86
CA ARG A 507 -9.09 -17.49 -29.12
C ARG A 507 -7.68 -18.06 -29.23
N ALA A 508 -7.56 -19.27 -29.78
CA ALA A 508 -6.25 -19.81 -30.14
C ALA A 508 -5.66 -18.99 -31.31
N PRO A 509 -4.32 -18.76 -31.33
CA PRO A 509 -3.66 -18.02 -32.40
C PRO A 509 -3.80 -18.65 -33.78
#